data_AF-A0A1S3QW23-F1
#
_entry.id   AF-A0A1S3QW23-F1
#
_cell.length_a   1.000
_cell.length_b   1.000
_cell.length_c   1.000
_cell.angle_alpha   90.00
_cell.angle_beta   90.00
_cell.angle_gamma   90.00
#
_symmetry.space_group_name_H-M   'P 1'
#
loop_
_entity.id
_entity.type
_entity.pdbx_description
1 polymer ?
#
loop_
_entity_poly.entity_id
_entity_poly.type
_entity_poly.pdbx_seq_one_letter_code
_entity_poly.pdbx_strand_id
1 'polypeptide(L)'
;MTFSKETKLVFFQDAVEHVSRIARMIRQERGNALLVGVGGTGKQSLTRLAAHMCGMRCFQIELSRGYNYDSFHEDLRRLFKMAGVEGKDMVFLFTDTQVGEGR
;
A
#
# COMPACT_ATOMS: atom_id res chain seq x y z
N MET A 1 -16.87 -13.06 -0.67
CA MET A 1 -17.20 -11.82 -1.41
C MET A 1 -16.45 -10.67 -0.75
N THR A 2 -15.46 -10.09 -1.42
CA THR A 2 -14.78 -8.87 -0.91
C THR A 2 -15.71 -7.69 -1.11
N PHE A 3 -16.30 -7.19 -0.03
CA PHE A 3 -17.05 -5.94 -0.05
C PHE A 3 -16.10 -4.82 -0.46
N SER A 4 -16.36 -4.20 -1.62
CA SER A 4 -15.63 -3.01 -2.05
C SER A 4 -16.03 -1.85 -1.14
N LYS A 5 -15.13 -1.44 -0.24
CA LYS A 5 -15.33 -0.23 0.55
C LYS A 5 -15.29 0.97 -0.39
N GLU A 6 -16.44 1.61 -0.60
CA GLU A 6 -16.55 2.80 -1.42
C GLU A 6 -15.67 3.91 -0.84
N THR A 7 -14.68 4.37 -1.61
CA THR A 7 -13.77 5.44 -1.20
C THR A 7 -14.17 6.72 -1.94
N LYS A 8 -14.75 7.67 -1.21
CA LYS A 8 -15.10 8.99 -1.76
C LYS A 8 -13.85 9.86 -1.87
N LEU A 9 -13.32 9.99 -3.08
CA LEU A 9 -12.18 10.87 -3.37
C LEU A 9 -12.66 12.09 -4.14
N VAL A 10 -12.19 13.26 -3.74
CA VAL A 10 -12.39 14.51 -4.48
C VAL A 10 -11.10 14.80 -5.24
N PHE A 11 -11.21 15.01 -6.55
CA PHE A 11 -10.07 15.34 -7.40
C PHE A 11 -9.88 16.84 -7.49
N PHE A 12 -8.66 17.26 -7.20
CA PHE A 12 -8.10 18.58 -7.44
C PHE A 12 -6.70 18.37 -8.05
N GLN A 13 -6.10 19.44 -8.57
CA GLN A 13 -4.86 19.33 -9.35
C GLN A 13 -3.77 18.54 -8.63
N ASP A 14 -3.49 18.85 -7.35
CA ASP A 14 -2.45 18.14 -6.60
C ASP A 14 -2.76 16.65 -6.42
N ALA A 15 -4.03 16.27 -6.22
CA ALA A 15 -4.42 14.87 -6.10
C ALA A 15 -4.16 14.10 -7.40
N VAL A 16 -4.46 14.72 -8.55
CA VAL A 16 -4.19 14.15 -9.89
C VAL A 16 -2.69 14.02 -10.14
N GLU A 17 -1.91 15.03 -9.75
CA GLU A 17 -0.45 14.97 -9.89
C GLU A 17 0.18 13.90 -8.98
N HIS A 18 -0.27 13.81 -7.73
CA HIS A 18 0.26 12.85 -6.77
C HIS A 18 -0.07 11.42 -7.17
N VAL A 19 -1.32 11.12 -7.58
CA VAL A 19 -1.66 9.77 -8.06
C VAL A 19 -0.86 9.42 -9.31
N SER A 20 -0.64 10.38 -10.23
CA SER A 20 0.17 10.17 -11.43
C SER A 20 1.63 9.85 -11.10
N ARG A 21 2.22 10.56 -10.14
CA ARG A 21 3.61 10.32 -9.68
C ARG A 21 3.74 8.94 -9.02
N ILE A 22 2.78 8.55 -8.18
CA ILE A 22 2.77 7.24 -7.53
C ILE A 22 2.62 6.14 -8.58
N ALA A 23 1.65 6.25 -9.49
CA ALA A 23 1.41 5.28 -10.57
C ALA A 23 2.65 5.12 -11.46
N ARG A 24 3.32 6.22 -11.81
CA ARG A 24 4.57 6.18 -12.58
C ARG A 24 5.67 5.40 -11.86
N MET A 25 5.79 5.56 -10.54
CA MET A 25 6.83 4.92 -9.75
C MET A 25 6.58 3.42 -9.56
N ILE A 26 5.38 3.02 -9.16
CA ILE A 26 5.06 1.60 -8.90
C ILE A 26 5.09 0.72 -10.17
N ARG A 27 4.97 1.32 -11.36
CA ARG A 27 5.07 0.63 -12.65
C ARG A 27 6.51 0.35 -13.09
N GLN A 28 7.52 0.95 -12.45
CA GLN A 28 8.90 0.62 -12.74
C GLN A 28 9.23 -0.76 -12.19
N GLU A 29 10.11 -1.49 -12.88
CA GLU A 29 10.64 -2.73 -12.34
C GLU A 29 11.26 -2.47 -10.96
N ARG A 30 10.76 -3.17 -9.94
CA ARG A 30 11.21 -3.01 -8.54
C ARG A 30 11.05 -1.56 -8.02
N GLY A 31 10.06 -0.82 -8.53
CA GLY A 31 9.76 0.55 -8.13
C GLY A 31 9.30 0.64 -6.66
N ASN A 32 9.91 1.55 -5.90
CA ASN A 32 9.59 1.81 -4.50
C ASN A 32 9.53 3.33 -4.25
N ALA A 33 8.69 3.76 -3.31
CA ALA A 33 8.55 5.16 -2.96
C ALA A 33 8.35 5.35 -1.45
N LEU A 34 8.98 6.39 -0.88
CA LEU A 34 8.65 6.91 0.44
C LEU A 34 7.80 8.16 0.27
N LEU A 35 6.56 8.13 0.76
CA LEU A 35 5.65 9.26 0.67
C LEU A 35 5.72 10.10 1.94
N VAL A 36 6.37 11.26 1.84
CA VAL A 36 6.55 12.21 2.95
C VAL A 36 5.52 13.33 2.86
N GLY A 37 4.88 13.67 3.98
CA GLY A 37 3.94 14.79 4.07
C GLY A 37 3.08 14.72 5.32
N VAL A 38 2.36 15.79 5.63
CA VAL A 38 1.53 15.87 6.85
C VAL A 38 0.37 14.86 6.84
N GLY A 39 -0.14 14.52 8.03
CA GLY A 39 -1.31 13.64 8.18
C GLY A 39 -2.53 14.17 7.43
N GLY A 40 -3.40 13.28 6.94
CA GLY A 40 -4.64 13.67 6.24
C GLY A 40 -4.49 14.05 4.75
N THR A 41 -3.28 14.14 4.21
CA THR A 41 -2.99 14.49 2.79
C THR A 41 -3.35 13.41 1.75
N GLY A 42 -3.97 12.31 2.17
CA GLY A 42 -4.44 11.27 1.24
C GLY A 42 -3.38 10.29 0.73
N LYS A 43 -2.13 10.30 1.23
CA LYS A 43 -1.02 9.40 0.80
C LYS A 43 -1.45 7.93 0.62
N GLN A 44 -2.11 7.35 1.61
CA GLN A 44 -2.57 5.95 1.52
C GLN A 44 -3.69 5.78 0.48
N SER A 45 -4.68 6.68 0.46
CA SER A 45 -5.81 6.60 -0.47
C SER A 45 -5.37 6.75 -1.92
N LEU A 46 -4.48 7.71 -2.20
CA LEU A 46 -3.89 7.91 -3.52
C LEU A 46 -2.98 6.74 -3.94
N THR A 47 -2.28 6.10 -2.99
CA THR A 47 -1.51 4.89 -3.28
C THR A 47 -2.41 3.71 -3.65
N ARG A 48 -3.51 3.49 -2.93
CA ARG A 48 -4.49 2.45 -3.27
C ARG A 48 -5.15 2.72 -4.62
N LEU A 49 -5.48 3.98 -4.92
CA LEU A 49 -5.99 4.37 -6.23
C LEU A 49 -4.98 4.12 -7.35
N ALA A 50 -3.72 4.54 -7.17
CA ALA A 50 -2.66 4.31 -8.14
C ALA A 50 -2.43 2.82 -8.40
N ALA A 51 -2.38 2.00 -7.34
CA ALA A 51 -2.27 0.54 -7.47
C ALA A 51 -3.45 -0.04 -8.27
N HIS A 52 -4.69 0.38 -7.96
CA HIS A 52 -5.88 -0.04 -8.69
C HIS A 52 -5.83 0.36 -10.18
N MET A 53 -5.44 1.61 -10.49
CA MET A 53 -5.25 2.10 -11.86
C MET A 53 -4.20 1.28 -12.63
N CYS A 54 -3.19 0.76 -11.93
CA CYS A 54 -2.14 -0.08 -12.52
C CYS A 54 -2.49 -1.57 -12.53
N GLY A 55 -3.70 -1.97 -12.11
CA GLY A 55 -4.09 -3.38 -12.04
C GLY A 55 -3.43 -4.18 -10.91
N MET A 56 -2.72 -3.50 -9.99
CA MET A 56 -1.97 -4.12 -8.90
C MET A 56 -2.85 -4.25 -7.65
N ARG A 57 -2.65 -5.32 -6.88
CA ARG A 57 -3.32 -5.50 -5.58
C ARG A 57 -2.51 -4.83 -4.48
N CYS A 58 -3.18 -4.01 -3.67
CA CYS A 58 -2.55 -3.37 -2.52
C CYS A 58 -2.65 -4.29 -1.29
N PHE A 59 -1.52 -4.62 -0.68
CA PHE A 59 -1.41 -5.35 0.57
C PHE A 59 -0.88 -4.42 1.65
N GLN A 60 -1.56 -4.37 2.79
CA GLN A 60 -1.15 -3.58 3.95
C GLN A 60 -1.31 -4.44 5.20
N ILE A 61 -0.33 -4.39 6.10
CA ILE A 61 -0.44 -5.10 7.38
C ILE A 61 -1.48 -4.44 8.28
N GLU A 62 -2.19 -5.22 9.06
CA GLU A 62 -3.15 -4.71 10.04
C GLU A 62 -2.62 -5.04 11.43
N LEU A 63 -2.21 -4.00 12.16
CA LEU A 63 -1.74 -4.17 13.53
C LEU A 63 -2.90 -4.59 14.43
N SER A 64 -2.65 -5.61 15.23
CA SER A 64 -3.57 -6.11 16.25
C SER A 64 -2.87 -6.16 17.61
N ARG A 65 -3.65 -6.34 18.68
CA ARG A 65 -3.06 -6.54 20.02
C ARG A 65 -2.22 -7.81 20.01
N GLY A 66 -0.93 -7.70 20.36
CA GLY A 66 0.01 -8.81 20.35
C GLY A 66 0.73 -9.02 19.02
N TYR A 67 0.57 -8.11 18.05
CA TYR A 67 1.34 -8.14 16.81
C TYR A 67 2.84 -8.06 17.11
N ASN A 68 3.59 -9.04 16.63
CA ASN A 68 5.00 -9.24 16.93
C ASN A 68 5.79 -9.62 15.66
N TYR A 69 7.08 -9.94 15.83
CA TYR A 69 7.95 -10.32 14.71
C TYR A 69 7.42 -11.53 13.92
N ASP A 70 6.89 -12.54 14.62
CA ASP A 70 6.34 -13.73 13.96
C ASP A 70 5.10 -13.39 13.13
N SER A 71 4.22 -12.54 13.67
CA SER A 71 3.03 -12.03 12.97
C SER A 71 3.42 -11.28 11.69
N PHE A 72 4.46 -10.43 11.77
CA PHE A 72 5.00 -9.73 10.61
C PHE A 72 5.61 -10.68 9.58
N HIS A 73 6.37 -11.69 10.04
CA HIS A 73 6.92 -12.70 9.17
C HIS A 73 5.82 -13.52 8.46
N GLU A 74 4.69 -13.77 9.11
CA GLU A 74 3.53 -14.41 8.48
C GLU A 74 2.85 -13.52 7.43
N ASP A 75 2.71 -12.22 7.69
CA ASP A 75 2.24 -11.25 6.69
C ASP A 75 3.15 -11.22 5.46
N LEU A 76 4.47 -11.20 5.66
CA LEU A 76 5.44 -11.26 4.56
C LEU A 76 5.36 -12.57 3.78
N ARG A 77 5.22 -13.72 4.46
CA ARG A 77 5.00 -15.01 3.79
C ARG A 77 3.74 -14.98 2.91
N ARG A 78 2.65 -14.39 3.40
CA ARG A 78 1.40 -14.22 2.61
C ARG A 78 1.63 -13.33 1.40
N LEU A 79 2.29 -12.18 1.58
CA LEU A 79 2.63 -11.26 0.49
C LEU A 79 3.49 -11.96 -0.58
N PHE A 80 4.56 -12.64 -0.17
CA PHE A 80 5.47 -13.33 -1.09
C PHE A 80 4.81 -14.51 -1.79
N LYS A 81 3.88 -15.22 -1.14
CA LYS A 81 3.08 -16.25 -1.82
C LYS A 81 2.23 -15.64 -2.94
N MET A 82 1.53 -14.54 -2.68
CA MET A 82 0.72 -13.86 -3.70
C MET A 82 1.59 -13.32 -4.85
N ALA A 83 2.72 -12.69 -4.54
CA ALA A 83 3.58 -12.09 -5.55
C ALA A 83 4.40 -13.13 -6.33
N GLY A 84 5.11 -14.02 -5.63
CA GLY A 84 6.09 -14.92 -6.22
C GLY A 84 5.54 -16.27 -6.67
N VAL A 85 4.52 -16.80 -6.01
CA VAL A 85 3.95 -18.13 -6.34
C VAL A 85 2.72 -17.99 -7.22
N GLU A 86 1.82 -17.06 -6.86
CA GLU A 86 0.58 -16.83 -7.63
C GLU A 86 0.77 -15.84 -8.80
N GLY A 87 1.94 -15.20 -8.90
CA GLY A 87 2.28 -14.29 -10.00
C GLY A 87 1.40 -13.03 -10.05
N LYS A 88 0.86 -12.58 -8.91
CA LYS A 88 0.04 -11.37 -8.85
C LYS A 88 0.93 -10.15 -8.71
N ASP A 89 0.61 -9.09 -9.44
CA ASP A 89 1.24 -7.79 -9.22
C ASP A 89 0.76 -7.19 -7.90
N MET A 90 1.70 -6.95 -6.99
CA MET A 90 1.41 -6.50 -5.63
C MET A 90 2.07 -5.15 -5.34
N VAL A 91 1.37 -4.30 -4.60
CA VAL A 91 1.93 -3.12 -3.93
C VAL A 91 1.90 -3.39 -2.43
N PHE A 92 3.06 -3.36 -1.78
CA PHE A 92 3.13 -3.38 -0.33
C PHE A 92 3.03 -1.95 0.21
N LEU A 93 1.90 -1.62 0.85
CA LEU A 93 1.68 -0.33 1.49
C LEU A 93 1.99 -0.44 2.98
N PHE A 94 2.97 0.33 3.40
CA PHE A 94 3.46 0.35 4.78
C PHE A 94 3.52 1.79 5.31
N THR A 95 3.08 1.99 6.56
CA THR A 95 2.90 3.32 7.17
C THR A 95 3.78 3.49 8.40
N ASP A 96 4.04 4.72 8.80
CA ASP A 96 4.79 5.06 10.02
C ASP A 96 4.18 4.43 11.27
N THR A 97 2.85 4.42 11.39
CA THR A 97 2.14 3.76 12.51
C THR A 97 2.39 2.25 12.59
N GLN A 98 2.89 1.64 11.52
CA GLN A 98 3.21 0.22 11.44
C GLN A 98 4.69 -0.06 11.74
N VAL A 99 5.50 0.98 11.85
CA VAL A 99 6.89 0.90 12.30
C VAL A 99 6.89 0.98 13.83
N GLY A 100 6.92 -0.18 14.48
CA GLY A 100 7.17 -0.28 15.91
C GLY A 100 8.66 -0.27 16.22
N GLU A 101 9.05 0.31 17.36
CA GLU A 101 10.35 0.00 17.96
C GLU A 101 10.28 -1.42 18.54
N GLY A 102 11.22 -2.28 18.15
CA GLY A 102 11.46 -3.53 18.87
C GLY A 102 11.90 -3.20 20.29
N ARG A 103 11.01 -3.43 21.26
CA ARG A 103 11.38 -3.56 22.67
C ARG A 103 11.22 -5.02 23.08
#